data_AF-A0A7Y5L5F8-F1
#
_entry.id   AF-A0A7Y5L5F8-F1
#
_cell.length_a   1.000
_cell.length_b   1.000
_cell.length_c   1.000
_cell.angle_alpha   90.00
_cell.angle_beta   90.00
_cell.angle_gamma   90.00
#
_symmetry.space_group_name_H-M   'P 1'
#
loop_
_entity.id
_entity.type
_entity.pdbx_description
1 polymer ?
#
loop_
_entity_poly.entity_id
_entity_poly.type
_entity_poly.pdbx_seq_one_letter_code
_entity_poly.pdbx_strand_id
1 'polypeptide(L)'
;ERATTGKIKLKLLWDNGCECELVVPFPAEGGRFVTPDGRVVQTTEYLALDDLFGYSVIAASMRANQRFYIQGKLQASDIEAETQRALDFRVSLKALQNSLSIYELPLYELYHRLLQLFSHSSDRDAIVILELMRHGAVEARVQVRQFSARLEFDKDSKKLYVEPEIEEMIAYLNHESIELLPLKDPAGRSQWLQMQDNQNLPWLVSHEILEQGPWLAVTTQGVRRRCRPRLVPPLAQASSSLATEAGLCEIIAEPNFQTRTQAMHNLFRQMEENLNHQQWQVLFSYVERFATVHPNCLDWIAVAIEHPRILIGLLLIGDPHIFEIVYAWEEHLPFKWWQLPIRDWQALIDTQLDPLKSDANTHRIVAGEIERTLWKLNERDSAFGMKLEYLLTEVLQTESSTSVLKEVKAWGVDKSWKQLEGYPLMNLLREMAEAHWPTGMDRNEWSESVAPNHRFALRWLTSNHGYQRSVLDAPLAAAYFSIIGKYPQKSWRSFLTAFRDFHPDWFDTAFSAVQAILLTQFETGNNHE
;
A
#
# COMPACT_ATOMS: atom_id res chain seq x y z
N GLU A 1 -47.93 -3.18 12.04
CA GLU A 1 -48.12 -1.85 12.67
C GLU A 1 -46.77 -1.22 12.98
N ARG A 2 -46.70 0.11 12.89
CA ARG A 2 -45.47 0.91 13.02
C ARG A 2 -44.72 0.56 14.31
N ALA A 3 -43.48 0.10 14.16
CA ALA A 3 -42.55 -0.12 15.25
C ALA A 3 -42.29 1.21 15.96
N THR A 4 -42.93 1.37 17.12
CA THR A 4 -42.58 2.40 18.09
C THR A 4 -41.29 1.97 18.76
N THR A 5 -40.32 2.88 18.71
CA THR A 5 -38.98 2.82 19.27
C THR A 5 -38.85 2.07 20.61
N GLY A 6 -37.99 1.04 20.63
CA GLY A 6 -37.23 0.64 21.81
C GLY A 6 -37.71 -0.58 22.62
N LYS A 7 -38.87 -1.17 22.32
CA LYS A 7 -39.47 -2.24 23.15
C LYS A 7 -40.16 -3.31 22.29
N ILE A 8 -39.76 -4.57 22.42
CA ILE A 8 -40.48 -5.72 21.85
C ILE A 8 -41.49 -6.22 22.89
N LYS A 9 -42.74 -6.42 22.46
CA LYS A 9 -43.75 -7.11 23.25
C LYS A 9 -43.69 -8.60 22.92
N LEU A 10 -43.23 -9.40 23.87
CA LEU A 10 -43.29 -10.86 23.82
C LEU A 10 -44.53 -11.31 24.59
N LYS A 11 -45.25 -12.30 24.04
CA LYS A 11 -46.37 -12.94 24.72
C LYS A 11 -45.95 -14.34 25.12
N LEU A 12 -45.78 -14.59 26.42
CA LEU A 12 -45.59 -15.93 26.95
C LEU A 12 -46.95 -16.58 27.19
N LEU A 13 -47.09 -17.83 26.74
CA LEU A 13 -48.28 -18.64 26.93
C LEU A 13 -47.87 -19.93 27.64
N TRP A 14 -48.45 -20.21 28.81
CA TRP A 14 -48.20 -21.45 29.54
C TRP A 14 -49.25 -22.50 29.20
N ASP A 15 -48.92 -23.78 29.43
CA ASP A 15 -49.79 -24.94 29.13
C ASP A 15 -51.14 -24.91 29.88
N ASN A 16 -51.24 -24.15 30.97
CA ASN A 16 -52.48 -23.93 31.71
C ASN A 16 -53.33 -22.77 31.16
N GLY A 17 -52.96 -22.20 30.01
CA GLY A 17 -53.67 -21.09 29.36
C GLY A 17 -53.41 -19.71 29.98
N CYS A 18 -52.49 -19.60 30.96
CA CYS A 18 -52.06 -18.30 31.45
C CYS A 18 -51.24 -17.58 30.36
N GLU A 19 -51.41 -16.27 30.28
CA GLU A 19 -50.67 -15.42 29.35
C GLU A 19 -49.95 -14.30 30.12
N CYS A 20 -48.74 -13.97 29.70
CA CYS A 20 -48.01 -12.80 30.20
C CYS A 20 -47.41 -12.03 29.02
N GLU A 21 -47.74 -10.74 28.94
CA GLU A 21 -47.03 -9.82 28.05
C GLU A 21 -45.76 -9.32 28.75
N LEU A 22 -44.60 -9.71 28.21
CA LEU A 22 -43.30 -9.18 28.59
C LEU A 22 -42.89 -8.10 27.61
N VAL A 23 -42.50 -6.95 28.14
CA VAL A 23 -41.95 -5.87 27.34
C VAL A 23 -40.44 -5.87 27.52
N VAL A 24 -39.72 -6.44 26.54
CA VAL A 24 -38.26 -6.53 26.56
C VAL A 24 -37.64 -5.32 25.85
N PRO A 25 -36.63 -4.67 26.45
CA PRO A 25 -35.90 -3.60 25.79
C PRO A 25 -35.19 -4.16 24.55
N PHE A 26 -35.45 -3.54 23.40
CA PHE A 26 -34.79 -3.86 22.13
C PHE A 26 -34.35 -2.54 21.50
N PRO A 27 -33.04 -2.29 21.26
CA PRO A 27 -31.92 -3.24 21.32
C PRO A 27 -31.22 -3.31 22.69
N ALA A 28 -30.43 -4.38 22.90
CA ALA A 28 -29.43 -4.42 23.97
C ALA A 28 -28.42 -3.27 23.78
N GLU A 29 -28.04 -2.60 24.87
CA GLU A 29 -27.02 -1.55 24.85
C GLU A 29 -25.65 -2.14 24.45
N GLY A 30 -24.90 -1.43 23.62
CA GLY A 30 -23.60 -1.85 23.11
C GLY A 30 -23.60 -1.92 21.58
N GLY A 31 -22.59 -2.58 20.99
CA GLY A 31 -22.57 -2.74 19.55
C GLY A 31 -21.84 -3.99 19.09
N ARG A 32 -22.02 -4.30 17.81
CA ARG A 32 -21.61 -5.58 17.23
C ARG A 32 -21.41 -5.45 15.73
N PHE A 33 -20.56 -6.31 15.19
CA PHE A 33 -20.42 -6.52 13.76
C PHE A 33 -21.42 -7.57 13.31
N VAL A 34 -22.09 -7.33 12.19
CA VAL A 34 -23.12 -8.21 11.64
C VAL A 34 -22.82 -8.54 10.19
N THR A 35 -23.15 -9.77 9.82
CA THR A 35 -23.17 -10.28 8.45
C THR A 35 -24.45 -9.81 7.72
N PRO A 36 -24.56 -10.01 6.39
CA PRO A 36 -25.77 -9.68 5.62
C PRO A 36 -27.04 -10.37 6.12
N ASP A 37 -26.93 -11.61 6.63
CA ASP A 37 -28.01 -12.40 7.21
C ASP A 37 -28.33 -12.03 8.67
N GLY A 38 -27.62 -11.04 9.24
CA GLY A 38 -27.85 -10.53 10.59
C GLY A 38 -27.17 -11.34 11.70
N ARG A 39 -26.33 -12.31 11.36
CA ARG A 39 -25.50 -13.07 12.31
C ARG A 39 -24.42 -12.17 12.89
N VAL A 40 -24.15 -12.33 14.19
CA VAL A 40 -23.06 -11.61 14.86
C VAL A 40 -21.72 -12.25 14.48
N VAL A 41 -20.81 -11.43 13.96
CA VAL A 41 -19.43 -11.84 13.68
C VAL A 41 -18.69 -12.02 15.00
N GLN A 42 -18.13 -13.20 15.23
CA GLN A 42 -17.36 -13.47 16.44
C GLN A 42 -15.98 -12.81 16.36
N THR A 43 -15.44 -12.44 17.51
CA THR A 43 -14.09 -11.85 17.61
C THR A 43 -12.97 -12.73 17.06
N THR A 44 -13.16 -14.05 17.04
CA THR A 44 -12.20 -15.02 16.50
C THR A 44 -12.33 -15.23 14.99
N GLU A 45 -13.38 -14.68 14.36
CA GLU A 45 -13.59 -14.79 12.91
C GLU A 45 -12.75 -13.74 12.17
N TYR A 46 -12.24 -14.15 11.01
CA TYR A 46 -11.54 -13.28 10.07
C TYR A 46 -12.50 -12.82 8.98
N LEU A 47 -12.47 -11.53 8.68
CA LEU A 47 -13.13 -10.95 7.51
C LEU A 47 -12.09 -10.74 6.42
N ALA A 48 -12.36 -11.18 5.20
CA ALA A 48 -11.52 -10.80 4.07
C ALA A 48 -11.87 -9.36 3.63
N LEU A 49 -10.89 -8.66 3.08
CA LEU A 49 -11.07 -7.30 2.55
C LEU A 49 -12.15 -7.24 1.46
N ASP A 50 -12.21 -8.26 0.59
CA ASP A 50 -13.23 -8.36 -0.46
C ASP A 50 -14.63 -8.66 0.09
N ASP A 51 -14.73 -9.22 1.29
CA ASP A 51 -16.00 -9.65 1.88
C ASP A 51 -16.75 -8.51 2.57
N LEU A 52 -16.12 -7.33 2.73
CA LEU A 52 -16.71 -6.20 3.45
C LEU A 52 -18.03 -5.69 2.83
N PHE A 53 -18.26 -5.98 1.54
CA PHE A 53 -19.51 -5.70 0.84
C PHE A 53 -20.64 -6.58 1.35
N GLY A 54 -21.23 -6.17 2.48
CA GLY A 54 -22.36 -6.87 3.10
C GLY A 54 -22.30 -6.91 4.62
N TYR A 55 -21.14 -6.61 5.21
CA TYR A 55 -21.01 -6.48 6.65
C TYR A 55 -21.32 -5.06 7.10
N SER A 56 -21.91 -4.94 8.28
CA SER A 56 -22.15 -3.66 8.95
C SER A 56 -21.68 -3.73 10.40
N VAL A 57 -21.32 -2.60 10.98
CA VAL A 57 -21.30 -2.43 12.43
C VAL A 57 -22.57 -1.72 12.86
N ILE A 58 -23.23 -2.26 13.88
CA ILE A 58 -24.45 -1.69 14.48
C ILE A 58 -24.18 -1.44 15.95
N ALA A 59 -24.49 -0.24 16.42
CA ALA A 59 -24.43 0.11 17.83
C ALA A 59 -25.76 0.69 18.31
N ALA A 60 -26.11 0.40 19.55
CA ALA A 60 -27.31 0.87 20.20
C ALA A 60 -27.01 1.46 21.58
N SER A 61 -27.70 2.54 21.92
CA SER A 61 -27.60 3.20 23.21
C SER A 61 -28.96 3.70 23.69
N MET A 62 -29.25 3.50 24.98
CA MET A 62 -30.43 4.10 25.63
C MET A 62 -30.25 5.58 25.94
N ARG A 63 -29.01 6.10 25.89
CA ARG A 63 -28.69 7.52 26.04
C ARG A 63 -28.61 8.18 24.66
N ALA A 64 -29.31 9.29 24.48
CA ALA A 64 -29.20 10.12 23.28
C ALA A 64 -27.81 10.75 23.16
N ASN A 65 -27.38 11.04 21.93
CA ASN A 65 -26.10 11.69 21.61
C ASN A 65 -24.84 10.94 22.09
N GLN A 66 -24.88 9.60 22.08
CA GLN A 66 -23.67 8.82 22.26
C GLN A 66 -22.76 8.91 21.03
N ARG A 67 -21.45 8.89 21.28
CA ARG A 67 -20.42 8.90 20.22
C ARG A 67 -19.83 7.51 20.10
N PHE A 68 -20.20 6.83 19.02
CA PHE A 68 -19.59 5.58 18.59
C PHE A 68 -18.67 5.87 17.42
N TYR A 69 -17.50 5.22 17.40
CA TYR A 69 -16.60 5.25 16.26
C TYR A 69 -15.92 3.91 16.08
N ILE A 70 -15.56 3.58 14.85
CA ILE A 70 -14.65 2.50 14.54
C ILE A 70 -13.23 3.04 14.59
N GLN A 71 -12.34 2.31 15.25
CA GLN A 71 -10.89 2.49 15.14
C GLN A 71 -10.31 1.30 14.38
N GLY A 72 -9.58 1.57 13.31
CA GLY A 72 -8.82 0.56 12.57
C GLY A 72 -7.34 0.67 12.90
N LYS A 73 -6.67 -0.45 13.21
CA LYS A 73 -5.23 -0.50 13.52
C LYS A 73 -4.57 -1.64 12.75
N LEU A 74 -3.48 -1.33 12.06
CA LEU A 74 -2.67 -2.34 11.38
C LEU A 74 -1.77 -3.09 12.36
N GLN A 75 -1.80 -4.42 12.29
CA GLN A 75 -0.90 -5.32 12.97
C GLN A 75 -0.13 -6.11 11.91
N ALA A 76 1.17 -5.88 11.83
CA ALA A 76 2.08 -6.55 10.91
C ALA A 76 3.44 -6.77 11.58
N SER A 77 4.13 -7.85 11.19
CA SER A 77 5.43 -8.25 11.76
C SER A 77 6.59 -7.36 11.33
N ASP A 78 6.45 -6.66 10.21
CA ASP A 78 7.45 -5.80 9.59
C ASP A 78 7.28 -4.31 9.92
N ILE A 79 6.36 -3.98 10.83
CA ILE A 79 6.08 -2.62 11.29
C ILE A 79 6.39 -2.52 12.78
N GLU A 80 7.31 -1.62 13.10
CA GLU A 80 7.71 -1.30 14.47
C GLU A 80 6.54 -0.74 15.30
N ALA A 81 6.54 -1.04 16.61
CA ALA A 81 5.44 -0.67 17.51
C ALA A 81 5.19 0.86 17.59
N GLU A 82 6.24 1.68 17.40
CA GLU A 82 6.10 3.14 17.30
C GLU A 82 5.38 3.56 16.02
N THR A 83 5.66 2.89 14.90
CA THR A 83 5.02 3.14 13.60
C THR A 83 3.54 2.74 13.64
N GLN A 84 3.21 1.64 14.32
CA GLN A 84 1.83 1.19 14.47
C GLN A 84 0.89 2.26 15.08
N ARG A 85 1.41 3.17 15.92
CA ARG A 85 0.63 4.26 16.53
C ARG A 85 0.21 5.34 15.54
N ALA A 86 0.94 5.52 14.44
CA ALA A 86 0.59 6.44 13.37
C ALA A 86 -0.29 5.78 12.29
N LEU A 87 -0.36 4.45 12.25
CA LEU A 87 -1.10 3.67 11.27
C LEU A 87 -2.48 3.26 11.82
N ASP A 88 -3.26 4.26 12.23
CA ASP A 88 -4.64 4.08 12.64
C ASP A 88 -5.59 5.05 11.94
N PHE A 89 -6.87 4.70 11.90
CA PHE A 89 -7.92 5.61 11.48
C PHE A 89 -9.11 5.56 12.42
N ARG A 90 -9.91 6.62 12.43
CA ARG A 90 -11.18 6.67 13.14
C ARG A 90 -12.32 7.12 12.24
N VAL A 91 -13.44 6.40 12.29
CA VAL A 91 -14.66 6.75 11.56
C VAL A 91 -15.86 6.69 12.49
N SER A 92 -16.55 7.81 12.64
CA SER A 92 -17.77 7.89 13.47
C SER A 92 -18.92 7.13 12.82
N LEU A 93 -19.69 6.41 13.63
CA LEU A 93 -20.93 5.79 13.15
C LEU A 93 -22.00 6.87 12.96
N LYS A 94 -22.86 6.71 11.95
CA LYS A 94 -23.96 7.61 11.66
C LYS A 94 -25.22 7.10 12.37
N ALA A 95 -26.00 8.00 12.95
CA ALA A 95 -27.30 7.63 13.49
C ALA A 95 -28.24 7.21 12.34
N LEU A 96 -28.98 6.13 12.55
CA LEU A 96 -29.93 5.64 11.55
C LEU A 96 -31.06 6.68 11.36
N GLN A 97 -31.53 6.84 10.12
CA GLN A 97 -32.65 7.75 9.86
C GLN A 97 -33.85 7.39 10.75
N ASN A 98 -34.38 8.38 11.45
CA ASN A 98 -35.50 8.25 12.41
C ASN A 98 -35.18 7.48 13.71
N SER A 99 -33.90 7.27 14.06
CA SER A 99 -33.49 6.70 15.35
C SER A 99 -32.48 7.60 16.08
N LEU A 100 -32.76 7.92 17.34
CA LEU A 100 -31.82 8.64 18.22
C LEU A 100 -30.92 7.70 19.05
N SER A 101 -31.13 6.39 18.90
CA SER A 101 -30.54 5.36 19.76
C SER A 101 -29.80 4.28 18.99
N ILE A 102 -29.87 4.25 17.66
CA ILE A 102 -29.25 3.23 16.82
C ILE A 102 -28.33 3.90 15.81
N TYR A 103 -27.13 3.35 15.68
CA TYR A 103 -26.06 3.82 14.82
C TYR A 103 -25.60 2.68 13.93
N GLU A 104 -25.32 2.97 12.67
CA GLU A 104 -24.81 1.97 11.71
C GLU A 104 -23.68 2.56 10.87
N LEU A 105 -22.74 1.70 10.50
CA LEU A 105 -21.75 1.96 9.47
C LEU A 105 -21.54 0.68 8.64
N PRO A 106 -21.91 0.68 7.35
CA PRO A 106 -21.55 -0.39 6.43
C PRO A 106 -20.02 -0.48 6.29
N LEU A 107 -19.45 -1.68 6.41
CA LEU A 107 -17.99 -1.85 6.43
C LEU A 107 -17.33 -1.58 5.08
N TYR A 108 -18.06 -1.65 3.97
CA TYR A 108 -17.52 -1.28 2.65
C TYR A 108 -17.11 0.21 2.59
N GLU A 109 -17.68 1.09 3.42
CA GLU A 109 -17.23 2.49 3.55
C GLU A 109 -15.77 2.60 4.03
N LEU A 110 -15.24 1.53 4.65
CA LEU A 110 -13.86 1.45 5.15
C LEU A 110 -12.89 0.83 4.15
N TYR A 111 -13.36 0.29 3.00
CA TYR A 111 -12.54 -0.49 2.06
C TYR A 111 -11.24 0.22 1.67
N HIS A 112 -11.32 1.46 1.20
CA HIS A 112 -10.14 2.22 0.79
C HIS A 112 -9.16 2.50 1.94
N ARG A 113 -9.67 2.77 3.16
CA ARG A 113 -8.82 3.00 4.35
C ARG A 113 -8.09 1.72 4.76
N LEU A 114 -8.76 0.58 4.63
CA LEU A 114 -8.17 -0.72 4.92
C LEU A 114 -7.11 -1.09 3.88
N LEU A 115 -7.41 -0.87 2.59
CA LEU A 115 -6.45 -1.05 1.51
C LEU A 115 -5.20 -0.18 1.72
N GLN A 116 -5.38 1.09 2.07
CA GLN A 116 -4.29 2.01 2.42
C GLN A 116 -3.46 1.47 3.58
N LEU A 117 -4.09 1.01 4.67
CA LEU A 117 -3.38 0.40 5.79
C LEU A 117 -2.54 -0.80 5.35
N PHE A 118 -3.12 -1.75 4.60
CA PHE A 118 -2.37 -2.89 4.07
C PHE A 118 -1.20 -2.47 3.18
N SER A 119 -1.34 -1.39 2.41
CA SER A 119 -0.27 -0.86 1.57
C SER A 119 0.97 -0.42 2.36
N HIS A 120 0.89 -0.20 3.68
CA HIS A 120 2.07 0.16 4.49
C HIS A 120 2.96 -1.02 4.90
N SER A 121 2.58 -2.25 4.57
CA SER A 121 3.27 -3.47 4.99
C SER A 121 3.61 -4.36 3.79
N SER A 122 4.73 -5.07 3.87
CA SER A 122 5.05 -6.21 2.99
C SER A 122 4.70 -7.56 3.66
N ASP A 123 4.20 -7.55 4.90
CA ASP A 123 3.76 -8.74 5.60
C ASP A 123 2.49 -9.29 4.94
N ARG A 124 2.61 -10.48 4.37
CA ARG A 124 1.53 -11.19 3.66
C ARG A 124 0.44 -11.70 4.61
N ASP A 125 0.73 -11.76 5.91
CA ASP A 125 -0.20 -12.18 6.95
C ASP A 125 -0.63 -11.00 7.84
N ALA A 126 -0.42 -9.75 7.38
CA ALA A 126 -0.88 -8.55 8.06
C ALA A 126 -2.40 -8.59 8.32
N ILE A 127 -2.79 -8.02 9.46
CA ILE A 127 -4.17 -7.97 9.93
C ILE A 127 -4.52 -6.53 10.30
N VAL A 128 -5.70 -6.07 9.92
CA VAL A 128 -6.26 -4.84 10.50
C VAL A 128 -7.30 -5.20 11.55
N ILE A 129 -7.08 -4.75 12.78
CA ILE A 129 -8.05 -4.89 13.87
C ILE A 129 -9.03 -3.72 13.77
N LEU A 130 -10.32 -4.03 13.63
CA LEU A 130 -11.40 -3.05 13.74
C LEU A 130 -12.02 -3.14 15.13
N GLU A 131 -11.97 -2.04 15.87
CA GLU A 131 -12.54 -1.92 17.21
C GLU A 131 -13.69 -0.91 17.19
N LEU A 132 -14.88 -1.35 17.63
CA LEU A 132 -15.99 -0.45 17.91
C LEU A 132 -15.76 0.17 19.29
N MET A 133 -15.66 1.49 19.32
CA MET A 133 -15.32 2.25 20.52
C MET A 133 -16.53 3.04 21.03
N ARG A 134 -16.72 3.03 22.35
CA ARG A 134 -17.64 3.91 23.08
C ARG A 134 -16.95 4.48 24.30
N HIS A 135 -16.85 5.80 24.40
CA HIS A 135 -16.18 6.49 25.51
C HIS A 135 -14.76 5.96 25.83
N GLY A 136 -14.02 5.52 24.81
CA GLY A 136 -12.68 4.96 24.96
C GLY A 136 -12.63 3.48 25.35
N ALA A 137 -13.77 2.84 25.60
CA ALA A 137 -13.88 1.40 25.82
C ALA A 137 -14.20 0.66 24.51
N VAL A 138 -13.64 -0.54 24.35
CA VAL A 138 -13.93 -1.44 23.23
C VAL A 138 -15.24 -2.18 23.51
N GLU A 139 -16.24 -2.01 22.65
CA GLU A 139 -17.53 -2.69 22.72
C GLU A 139 -17.52 -4.01 21.94
N ALA A 140 -16.89 -4.00 20.77
CA ALA A 140 -16.74 -5.17 19.91
C ALA A 140 -15.48 -5.03 19.07
N ARG A 141 -14.95 -6.16 18.60
CA ARG A 141 -13.80 -6.19 17.70
C ARG A 141 -13.88 -7.31 16.67
N VAL A 142 -13.35 -7.07 15.49
CA VAL A 142 -13.16 -8.05 14.41
C VAL A 142 -11.78 -7.88 13.77
N GLN A 143 -11.31 -8.92 13.08
CA GLN A 143 -10.02 -8.93 12.40
C GLN A 143 -10.24 -9.00 10.89
N VAL A 144 -9.67 -8.06 10.16
CA VAL A 144 -9.71 -8.01 8.70
C VAL A 144 -8.36 -8.47 8.14
N ARG A 145 -8.39 -9.34 7.14
CA ARG A 145 -7.22 -9.83 6.41
C ARG A 145 -7.33 -9.45 4.94
N GLN A 146 -6.19 -9.38 4.27
CA GLN A 146 -6.16 -9.15 2.84
C GLN A 146 -6.78 -10.30 2.03
N PHE A 147 -6.49 -11.55 2.44
CA PHE A 147 -6.99 -12.76 1.79
C PHE A 147 -7.96 -13.51 2.70
N SER A 148 -8.98 -14.15 2.13
CA SER A 148 -9.89 -15.03 2.87
C SER A 148 -9.23 -16.36 3.24
N ALA A 149 -8.33 -16.83 2.37
CA ALA A 149 -7.58 -18.07 2.55
C ALA A 149 -6.18 -17.98 1.96
N ARG A 150 -5.38 -19.03 2.16
CA ARG A 150 -4.04 -19.18 1.60
C ARG A 150 -3.84 -20.59 1.05
N LEU A 151 -3.04 -20.69 0.00
CA LEU A 151 -2.50 -21.98 -0.43
C LEU A 151 -1.32 -22.35 0.47
N GLU A 152 -1.28 -23.62 0.87
CA GLU A 152 -0.16 -24.21 1.59
C GLU A 152 0.33 -25.46 0.84
N PHE A 153 1.63 -25.71 0.93
CA PHE A 153 2.29 -26.83 0.29
C PHE A 153 3.01 -27.68 1.32
N ASP A 154 2.56 -28.91 1.47
CA ASP A 154 3.25 -29.92 2.26
C ASP A 154 4.28 -30.63 1.37
N LYS A 155 5.57 -30.45 1.71
CA LYS A 155 6.69 -31.02 0.98
C LYS A 155 6.77 -32.54 1.10
N ASP A 156 6.39 -33.09 2.26
CA ASP A 156 6.51 -34.51 2.56
C ASP A 156 5.45 -35.30 1.81
N SER A 157 4.21 -34.82 1.85
CA SER A 157 3.11 -35.44 1.11
C SER A 157 3.00 -34.99 -0.35
N LYS A 158 3.72 -33.93 -0.74
CA LYS A 158 3.68 -33.29 -2.07
C LYS A 158 2.28 -32.79 -2.44
N LYS A 159 1.55 -32.26 -1.46
CA LYS A 159 0.16 -31.85 -1.63
C LYS A 159 -0.02 -30.36 -1.39
N LEU A 160 -0.83 -29.74 -2.24
CA LEU A 160 -1.33 -28.39 -2.09
C LEU A 160 -2.71 -28.41 -1.44
N TYR A 161 -2.96 -27.51 -0.51
CA TYR A 161 -4.26 -27.35 0.11
C TYR A 161 -4.57 -25.90 0.40
N VAL A 162 -5.83 -25.63 0.69
CA VAL A 162 -6.34 -24.31 1.07
C VAL A 162 -6.49 -24.27 2.59
N GLU A 163 -6.05 -23.18 3.21
CA GLU A 163 -6.23 -22.92 4.64
C GLU A 163 -6.80 -21.51 4.88
N PRO A 164 -7.86 -21.34 5.70
CA PRO A 164 -8.72 -22.40 6.23
C PRO A 164 -9.55 -23.04 5.11
N GLU A 165 -10.07 -24.24 5.35
CA GLU A 165 -11.01 -24.89 4.42
C GLU A 165 -12.32 -24.10 4.38
N ILE A 166 -12.55 -23.33 3.31
CA ILE A 166 -13.78 -22.55 3.12
C ILE A 166 -14.67 -23.28 2.12
N GLU A 167 -15.75 -23.90 2.58
CA GLU A 167 -16.62 -24.75 1.76
C GLU A 167 -17.10 -24.08 0.47
N GLU A 168 -17.55 -22.82 0.53
CA GLU A 168 -17.93 -22.06 -0.66
C GLU A 168 -16.77 -21.93 -1.65
N MET A 169 -15.58 -21.58 -1.17
CA MET A 169 -14.40 -21.43 -2.03
C MET A 169 -13.98 -22.77 -2.63
N ILE A 170 -14.05 -23.84 -1.85
CA ILE A 170 -13.76 -25.20 -2.29
C ILE A 170 -14.79 -25.64 -3.35
N ALA A 171 -16.07 -25.33 -3.14
CA ALA A 171 -17.14 -25.59 -4.11
C ALA A 171 -16.89 -24.83 -5.43
N TYR A 172 -16.39 -23.59 -5.39
CA TYR A 172 -15.96 -22.88 -6.59
C TYR A 172 -14.72 -23.52 -7.26
N LEU A 173 -13.74 -23.98 -6.47
CA LEU A 173 -12.53 -24.63 -6.97
C LEU A 173 -12.77 -26.04 -7.56
N ASN A 174 -13.90 -26.68 -7.22
CA ASN A 174 -14.30 -27.99 -7.76
C ASN A 174 -14.55 -27.98 -9.28
N HIS A 175 -14.72 -26.80 -9.90
CA HIS A 175 -14.97 -26.68 -11.34
C HIS A 175 -13.72 -26.34 -12.16
N GLU A 176 -12.70 -25.68 -11.57
CA GLU A 176 -11.40 -25.43 -12.22
C GLU A 176 -10.23 -25.30 -11.20
N SER A 177 -9.32 -26.28 -11.29
CA SER A 177 -7.86 -26.37 -11.07
C SER A 177 -7.04 -25.26 -10.38
N ILE A 178 -6.09 -25.66 -9.53
CA ILE A 178 -4.92 -24.83 -9.17
C ILE A 178 -4.00 -24.67 -10.39
N GLU A 179 -3.61 -23.44 -10.70
CA GLU A 179 -2.61 -23.15 -11.74
C GLU A 179 -1.23 -23.03 -11.09
N LEU A 180 -0.25 -23.69 -11.70
CA LEU A 180 1.16 -23.57 -11.37
C LEU A 180 1.83 -22.71 -12.45
N LEU A 181 2.23 -21.50 -12.06
CA LEU A 181 2.97 -20.57 -12.91
C LEU A 181 4.48 -20.85 -12.77
N PRO A 182 5.22 -21.09 -13.88
CA PRO A 182 6.66 -21.31 -13.81
C PRO A 182 7.35 -20.02 -13.37
N LEU A 183 8.19 -20.13 -12.33
CA LEU A 183 8.94 -18.98 -11.82
C LEU A 183 10.29 -18.80 -12.52
N LYS A 184 10.88 -19.87 -13.06
CA LYS A 184 12.18 -19.83 -13.76
C LYS A 184 12.09 -19.41 -15.23
N ASP A 185 10.89 -19.32 -15.78
CA ASP A 185 10.64 -18.96 -17.17
C ASP A 185 9.28 -18.24 -17.26
N PRO A 186 9.25 -16.90 -17.32
CA PRO A 186 8.00 -16.16 -17.39
C PRO A 186 7.22 -16.41 -18.70
N ALA A 187 7.88 -16.86 -19.77
CA ALA A 187 7.23 -17.27 -21.02
C ALA A 187 6.78 -18.75 -20.99
N GLY A 188 7.13 -19.48 -19.94
CA GLY A 188 6.86 -20.89 -19.77
C GLY A 188 5.35 -21.20 -19.64
N ARG A 189 4.98 -22.40 -20.09
CA ARG A 189 3.59 -22.87 -20.03
C ARG A 189 3.17 -23.19 -18.59
N SER A 190 1.99 -22.70 -18.19
CA SER A 190 1.37 -23.07 -16.91
C SER A 190 1.03 -24.57 -16.86
N GLN A 191 1.17 -25.15 -15.67
CA GLN A 191 0.66 -26.49 -15.38
C GLN A 191 -0.62 -26.39 -14.56
N TRP A 192 -1.58 -27.27 -14.82
CA TRP A 192 -2.86 -27.26 -14.13
C TRP A 192 -3.01 -28.53 -13.30
N LEU A 193 -3.27 -28.37 -12.01
CA LEU A 193 -3.51 -29.50 -11.13
C LEU A 193 -4.99 -29.86 -11.17
N GLN A 194 -5.29 -31.06 -11.65
CA GLN A 194 -6.62 -31.64 -11.65
C GLN A 194 -6.91 -32.30 -10.30
N MET A 195 -8.14 -32.17 -9.82
CA MET A 195 -8.61 -32.94 -8.65
C MET A 195 -8.70 -34.42 -9.03
N GLN A 196 -8.00 -35.29 -8.27
CA GLN A 196 -7.91 -36.71 -8.62
C GLN A 196 -9.18 -37.49 -8.29
N ASP A 197 -9.95 -37.07 -7.29
CA ASP A 197 -11.25 -37.66 -6.95
C ASP A 197 -12.20 -36.54 -6.53
N ASN A 198 -13.44 -36.59 -7.00
CA ASN A 198 -14.49 -35.56 -6.89
C ASN A 198 -14.90 -35.16 -5.45
N GLN A 199 -14.12 -35.52 -4.43
CA GLN A 199 -14.48 -35.35 -3.03
C GLN A 199 -13.36 -35.02 -2.04
N ASN A 200 -12.07 -34.87 -2.36
CA ASN A 200 -11.13 -34.40 -1.33
C ASN A 200 -9.93 -33.61 -1.86
N LEU A 201 -9.85 -32.36 -1.41
CA LEU A 201 -8.58 -31.71 -1.11
C LEU A 201 -7.77 -32.65 -0.20
N PRO A 202 -6.44 -32.69 -0.32
CA PRO A 202 -5.55 -31.74 -1.02
C PRO A 202 -5.10 -32.19 -2.44
N TRP A 203 -4.70 -31.25 -3.32
CA TRP A 203 -4.21 -31.55 -4.69
C TRP A 203 -2.82 -32.15 -4.68
N LEU A 204 -2.62 -33.29 -5.36
CA LEU A 204 -1.32 -33.93 -5.51
C LEU A 204 -0.49 -33.24 -6.60
N VAL A 205 0.75 -32.86 -6.28
CA VAL A 205 1.72 -32.35 -7.26
C VAL A 205 2.61 -33.50 -7.70
N SER A 206 2.61 -33.84 -8.99
CA SER A 206 3.40 -34.95 -9.51
C SER A 206 4.90 -34.70 -9.39
N HIS A 207 5.67 -35.80 -9.33
CA HIS A 207 7.13 -35.72 -9.28
C HIS A 207 7.72 -34.95 -10.47
N GLU A 208 7.21 -35.21 -11.67
CA GLU A 208 7.63 -34.59 -12.92
C GLU A 208 7.44 -33.06 -12.90
N ILE A 209 6.32 -32.58 -12.34
CA ILE A 209 6.06 -31.15 -12.18
C ILE A 209 7.07 -30.56 -11.19
N LEU A 210 7.29 -31.20 -10.05
CA LEU A 210 8.20 -30.70 -9.02
C LEU A 210 9.68 -30.67 -9.46
N GLU A 211 10.10 -31.55 -10.37
CA GLU A 211 11.44 -31.49 -11.00
C GLU A 211 11.59 -30.28 -11.93
N GLN A 212 10.50 -29.83 -12.54
CA GLN A 212 10.49 -28.69 -13.44
C GLN A 212 10.35 -27.33 -12.71
N GLY A 213 10.18 -27.33 -11.38
CA GLY A 213 10.02 -26.10 -10.59
C GLY A 213 11.27 -25.19 -10.55
N PRO A 214 11.20 -24.07 -9.80
CA PRO A 214 10.10 -23.68 -8.91
C PRO A 214 8.83 -23.15 -9.61
N TRP A 215 7.70 -23.25 -8.90
CA TRP A 215 6.40 -22.78 -9.36
C TRP A 215 5.75 -21.84 -8.35
N LEU A 216 4.90 -20.95 -8.82
CA LEU A 216 3.93 -20.22 -7.99
C LEU A 216 2.54 -20.84 -8.20
N ALA A 217 1.99 -21.44 -7.15
CA ALA A 217 0.63 -21.94 -7.15
C ALA A 217 -0.35 -20.78 -6.91
N VAL A 218 -1.34 -20.67 -7.79
CA VAL A 218 -2.41 -19.67 -7.73
C VAL A 218 -3.77 -20.33 -7.97
N THR A 219 -4.83 -19.75 -7.43
CA THR A 219 -6.21 -20.16 -7.74
C THR A 219 -6.66 -19.62 -9.10
N THR A 220 -7.84 -20.01 -9.57
CA THR A 220 -8.40 -19.57 -10.86
C THR A 220 -8.86 -18.11 -10.84
N GLN A 221 -8.98 -17.51 -12.03
CA GLN A 221 -9.16 -16.07 -12.25
C GLN A 221 -10.22 -15.39 -11.34
N GLY A 222 -11.35 -16.06 -11.04
CA GLY A 222 -12.39 -15.50 -10.16
C GLY A 222 -12.06 -15.48 -8.66
N VAL A 223 -11.12 -16.32 -8.21
CA VAL A 223 -10.73 -16.49 -6.80
C VAL A 223 -9.27 -16.07 -6.55
N ARG A 224 -8.52 -15.70 -7.60
CA ARG A 224 -7.09 -15.32 -7.55
C ARG A 224 -6.76 -14.28 -6.49
N ARG A 225 -7.65 -13.33 -6.28
CA ARG A 225 -7.43 -12.23 -5.33
C ARG A 225 -7.89 -12.55 -3.90
N ARG A 226 -8.72 -13.59 -3.73
CA ARG A 226 -9.24 -14.02 -2.42
C ARG A 226 -8.33 -15.03 -1.71
N CYS A 227 -7.55 -15.81 -2.47
CA CYS A 227 -6.65 -16.82 -1.91
C CYS A 227 -5.18 -16.46 -2.14
N ARG A 228 -4.39 -16.39 -1.06
CA ARG A 228 -2.96 -16.09 -1.12
C ARG A 228 -2.19 -17.17 -1.90
N PRO A 229 -1.44 -16.80 -2.95
CA PRO A 229 -0.52 -17.69 -3.68
C PRO A 229 0.53 -18.38 -2.80
N ARG A 230 1.07 -19.51 -3.30
CA ARG A 230 2.12 -20.28 -2.60
C ARG A 230 3.28 -20.66 -3.51
N LEU A 231 4.50 -20.42 -3.06
CA LEU A 231 5.70 -20.95 -3.69
C LEU A 231 5.76 -22.48 -3.50
N VAL A 232 5.86 -23.20 -4.62
CA VAL A 232 6.14 -24.63 -4.66
C VAL A 232 7.62 -24.80 -5.07
N PRO A 233 8.50 -25.16 -4.12
CA PRO A 233 9.91 -25.30 -4.41
C PRO A 233 10.20 -26.55 -5.26
N PRO A 234 11.34 -26.59 -5.96
CA PRO A 234 11.75 -27.80 -6.69
C PRO A 234 12.08 -28.95 -5.73
N LEU A 235 11.95 -30.19 -6.21
CA LEU A 235 12.28 -31.41 -5.46
C LEU A 235 13.76 -31.52 -5.12
N ALA A 236 14.63 -31.17 -6.07
CA ALA A 236 16.07 -31.17 -5.85
C ALA A 236 16.50 -29.84 -5.24
N GLN A 237 17.09 -29.88 -4.03
CA GLN A 237 18.01 -28.82 -3.62
C GLN A 237 19.24 -28.99 -4.52
N ALA A 238 19.26 -28.29 -5.65
CA ALA A 238 20.49 -28.20 -6.41
C ALA A 238 21.55 -27.60 -5.47
N SER A 239 22.67 -28.30 -5.29
CA SER A 239 23.89 -27.73 -4.72
C SER A 239 24.50 -26.71 -5.70
N SER A 240 23.68 -25.82 -6.26
CA SER A 240 24.11 -24.80 -7.20
C SER A 240 24.48 -23.57 -6.41
N SER A 241 25.77 -23.29 -6.28
CA SER A 241 26.20 -21.93 -6.05
C SER A 241 25.75 -21.09 -7.25
N LEU A 242 24.89 -20.10 -7.01
CA LEU A 242 24.55 -19.09 -8.00
C LEU A 242 25.83 -18.57 -8.67
N ALA A 243 25.84 -18.55 -10.01
CA ALA A 243 26.93 -17.97 -10.76
C ALA A 243 27.05 -16.47 -10.43
N THR A 244 28.26 -15.92 -10.51
CA THR A 244 28.50 -14.49 -10.23
C THR A 244 27.72 -13.56 -11.17
N GLU A 245 27.40 -14.03 -12.38
CA GLU A 245 26.66 -13.30 -13.43
C GLU A 245 25.28 -13.92 -13.71
N ALA A 246 24.65 -14.52 -12.70
CA ALA A 246 23.34 -15.15 -12.86
C ALA A 246 22.26 -14.17 -13.31
N GLY A 247 21.46 -14.58 -14.30
CA GLY A 247 20.30 -13.82 -14.79
C GLY A 247 19.11 -13.88 -13.82
N LEU A 248 18.08 -13.05 -14.05
CA LEU A 248 16.92 -12.94 -13.15
C LEU A 248 16.19 -14.28 -12.98
N CYS A 249 16.05 -15.06 -14.05
CA CYS A 249 15.44 -16.39 -14.01
C CYS A 249 16.19 -17.38 -13.10
N GLU A 250 17.53 -17.36 -13.15
CA GLU A 250 18.39 -18.21 -12.32
C GLU A 250 18.33 -17.77 -10.85
N ILE A 251 18.36 -16.46 -10.62
CA ILE A 251 18.22 -15.88 -9.28
C ILE A 251 16.87 -16.25 -8.67
N ILE A 252 15.75 -16.11 -9.41
CA ILE A 252 14.42 -16.49 -8.92
C ILE A 252 14.33 -18.00 -8.63
N ALA A 253 15.06 -18.81 -9.39
CA ALA A 253 15.10 -20.26 -9.21
C ALA A 253 15.90 -20.71 -7.97
N GLU A 254 16.75 -19.85 -7.39
CA GLU A 254 17.54 -20.17 -6.20
C GLU A 254 16.61 -20.51 -5.02
N PRO A 255 16.72 -21.70 -4.40
CA PRO A 255 15.86 -22.08 -3.29
C PRO A 255 16.12 -21.29 -1.99
N ASN A 256 17.37 -20.89 -1.71
CA ASN A 256 17.71 -20.15 -0.51
C ASN A 256 17.24 -18.70 -0.61
N PHE A 257 16.32 -18.31 0.27
CA PHE A 257 15.75 -16.95 0.30
C PHE A 257 16.82 -15.86 0.46
N GLN A 258 17.79 -16.03 1.37
CA GLN A 258 18.82 -15.01 1.62
C GLN A 258 19.77 -14.85 0.43
N THR A 259 20.22 -15.97 -0.16
CA THR A 259 21.09 -15.95 -1.35
C THR A 259 20.35 -15.34 -2.54
N ARG A 260 19.09 -15.73 -2.77
CA ARG A 260 18.22 -15.18 -3.81
C ARG A 260 18.05 -13.67 -3.67
N THR A 261 17.69 -13.19 -2.47
CA THR A 261 17.52 -11.77 -2.20
C THR A 261 18.80 -10.98 -2.43
N GLN A 262 19.95 -11.47 -1.93
CA GLN A 262 21.23 -10.77 -2.11
C GLN A 262 21.65 -10.71 -3.59
N ALA A 263 21.51 -11.82 -4.32
CA ALA A 263 21.82 -11.86 -5.75
C ALA A 263 20.91 -10.90 -6.54
N MET A 264 19.63 -10.81 -6.17
CA MET A 264 18.67 -9.89 -6.76
C MET A 264 19.02 -8.42 -6.49
N HIS A 265 19.44 -8.06 -5.27
CA HIS A 265 19.94 -6.71 -5.00
C HIS A 265 21.17 -6.38 -5.86
N ASN A 266 22.07 -7.34 -6.07
CA ASN A 266 23.25 -7.12 -6.90
C ASN A 266 22.88 -6.93 -8.38
N LEU A 267 21.98 -7.75 -8.91
CA LEU A 267 21.50 -7.63 -10.29
C LEU A 267 20.78 -6.29 -10.51
N PHE A 268 19.91 -5.88 -9.58
CA PHE A 268 19.20 -4.61 -9.70
C PHE A 268 20.16 -3.42 -9.69
N ARG A 269 21.18 -3.38 -8.83
CA ARG A 269 22.21 -2.32 -8.91
C ARG A 269 22.88 -2.24 -10.29
N GLN A 270 23.17 -3.39 -10.92
CA GLN A 270 23.75 -3.41 -12.28
C GLN A 270 22.77 -2.87 -13.33
N MET A 271 21.47 -3.20 -13.20
CA MET A 271 20.43 -2.71 -14.10
C MET A 271 20.17 -1.21 -13.94
N GLU A 272 20.28 -0.67 -12.73
CA GLU A 272 20.13 0.77 -12.44
C GLU A 272 21.23 1.61 -13.12
N GLU A 273 22.42 1.05 -13.29
CA GLU A 273 23.56 1.70 -13.96
C GLU A 273 23.54 1.54 -15.49
N ASN A 274 22.75 0.60 -16.02
CA ASN A 274 22.71 0.27 -17.43
C ASN A 274 21.28 -0.01 -17.92
N LEU A 275 20.65 1.00 -18.55
CA LEU A 275 19.31 0.86 -19.11
C LEU A 275 19.23 -0.08 -20.33
N ASN A 276 20.36 -0.40 -20.95
CA ASN A 276 20.45 -1.38 -22.03
C ASN A 276 20.70 -2.80 -21.52
N HIS A 277 20.65 -3.03 -20.20
CA HIS A 277 20.88 -4.35 -19.63
C HIS A 277 19.81 -5.35 -20.10
N GLN A 278 20.24 -6.51 -20.60
CA GLN A 278 19.36 -7.54 -21.18
C GLN A 278 18.25 -8.02 -20.24
N GLN A 279 18.46 -7.91 -18.93
CA GLN A 279 17.49 -8.37 -17.93
C GLN A 279 16.27 -7.45 -17.79
N TRP A 280 16.25 -6.25 -18.38
CA TRP A 280 15.03 -5.41 -18.44
C TRP A 280 13.89 -6.10 -19.17
N GLN A 281 14.16 -6.75 -20.31
CA GLN A 281 13.15 -7.50 -21.07
C GLN A 281 12.60 -8.69 -20.28
N VAL A 282 13.49 -9.39 -19.57
CA VAL A 282 13.09 -10.47 -18.66
C VAL A 282 12.19 -9.94 -17.54
N LEU A 283 12.55 -8.80 -16.95
CA LEU A 283 11.76 -8.16 -15.90
C LEU A 283 10.36 -7.76 -16.39
N PHE A 284 10.22 -7.21 -17.61
CA PHE A 284 8.91 -6.93 -18.21
C PHE A 284 8.08 -8.20 -18.39
N SER A 285 8.68 -9.29 -18.86
CA SER A 285 7.99 -10.57 -18.95
C SER A 285 7.48 -11.06 -17.59
N TYR A 286 8.22 -10.82 -16.49
CA TYR A 286 7.73 -11.09 -15.14
C TYR A 286 6.57 -10.20 -14.72
N VAL A 287 6.63 -8.89 -15.02
CA VAL A 287 5.52 -7.97 -14.73
C VAL A 287 4.23 -8.46 -15.38
N GLU A 288 4.27 -8.76 -16.68
CA GLU A 288 3.10 -9.21 -17.45
C GLU A 288 2.60 -10.58 -16.97
N ARG A 289 3.53 -11.54 -16.81
CA ARG A 289 3.20 -12.92 -16.42
C ARG A 289 2.44 -12.96 -15.11
N PHE A 290 2.80 -12.10 -14.17
CA PHE A 290 2.25 -12.10 -12.82
C PHE A 290 1.33 -10.91 -12.53
N ALA A 291 0.84 -10.20 -13.56
CA ALA A 291 -0.03 -9.02 -13.41
C ALA A 291 -1.32 -9.28 -12.62
N THR A 292 -1.83 -10.52 -12.62
CA THR A 292 -3.05 -10.91 -11.87
C THR A 292 -2.77 -11.41 -10.45
N VAL A 293 -1.50 -11.60 -10.11
CA VAL A 293 -1.04 -12.05 -8.80
C VAL A 293 -0.84 -10.83 -7.91
N HIS A 294 -1.26 -10.92 -6.66
CA HIS A 294 -1.02 -9.84 -5.72
C HIS A 294 0.51 -9.59 -5.55
N PRO A 295 1.01 -8.36 -5.75
CA PRO A 295 2.44 -8.11 -5.91
C PRO A 295 3.28 -8.44 -4.68
N ASN A 296 2.71 -8.37 -3.47
CA ASN A 296 3.40 -8.76 -2.23
C ASN A 296 3.75 -10.27 -2.14
N CYS A 297 3.22 -11.09 -3.06
CA CYS A 297 3.50 -12.52 -3.12
C CYS A 297 4.76 -12.87 -3.93
N LEU A 298 5.40 -11.87 -4.53
CA LEU A 298 6.57 -12.03 -5.39
C LEU A 298 7.79 -11.37 -4.73
N ASP A 299 8.75 -12.19 -4.30
CA ASP A 299 9.94 -11.74 -3.59
C ASP A 299 10.74 -10.67 -4.36
N TRP A 300 10.75 -10.74 -5.69
CA TRP A 300 11.48 -9.78 -6.53
C TRP A 300 10.88 -8.38 -6.49
N ILE A 301 9.56 -8.25 -6.31
CA ILE A 301 8.92 -6.95 -6.16
C ILE A 301 9.29 -6.35 -4.80
N ALA A 302 9.34 -7.17 -3.74
CA ALA A 302 9.80 -6.72 -2.43
C ALA A 302 11.24 -6.16 -2.48
N VAL A 303 12.12 -6.76 -3.29
CA VAL A 303 13.46 -6.22 -3.52
C VAL A 303 13.42 -4.98 -4.41
N ALA A 304 12.62 -4.95 -5.47
CA ALA A 304 12.52 -3.80 -6.38
C ALA A 304 12.07 -2.53 -5.67
N ILE A 305 11.22 -2.66 -4.65
CA ILE A 305 10.79 -1.55 -3.78
C ILE A 305 11.97 -0.86 -3.07
N GLU A 306 13.07 -1.56 -2.82
CA GLU A 306 14.28 -0.97 -2.21
C GLU A 306 15.23 -0.33 -3.25
N HIS A 307 14.89 -0.40 -4.54
CA HIS A 307 15.67 0.11 -5.66
C HIS A 307 14.82 1.08 -6.49
N PRO A 308 14.72 2.37 -6.09
CA PRO A 308 13.85 3.36 -6.72
C PRO A 308 14.03 3.46 -8.23
N ARG A 309 15.27 3.31 -8.73
CA ARG A 309 15.55 3.42 -10.16
C ARG A 309 15.03 2.22 -10.95
N ILE A 310 14.90 1.05 -10.33
CA ILE A 310 14.20 -0.09 -10.94
C ILE A 310 12.72 0.25 -11.15
N LEU A 311 12.05 0.79 -10.13
CA LEU A 311 10.64 1.17 -10.23
C LEU A 311 10.41 2.26 -11.29
N ILE A 312 11.27 3.27 -11.32
CA ILE A 312 11.19 4.36 -12.31
C ILE A 312 11.47 3.82 -13.72
N GLY A 313 12.50 2.99 -13.88
CA GLY A 313 12.86 2.38 -15.17
C GLY A 313 11.72 1.52 -15.74
N LEU A 314 11.01 0.79 -14.88
CA LEU A 314 9.81 0.03 -15.29
C LEU A 314 8.74 0.93 -15.93
N LEU A 315 8.56 2.16 -15.44
CA LEU A 315 7.59 3.11 -15.99
C LEU A 315 8.10 3.85 -17.23
N LEU A 316 9.38 4.22 -17.26
CA LEU A 316 9.95 5.03 -18.34
C LEU A 316 10.31 4.22 -19.58
N ILE A 317 10.75 2.97 -19.40
CA ILE A 317 11.23 2.10 -20.48
C ILE A 317 10.15 1.09 -20.88
N GLY A 318 9.25 0.74 -19.96
CA GLY A 318 8.13 -0.14 -20.21
C GLY A 318 7.14 0.47 -21.20
N ASP A 319 6.36 -0.39 -21.85
CA ASP A 319 5.28 0.05 -22.71
C ASP A 319 4.07 0.59 -21.89
N PRO A 320 3.04 1.15 -22.55
CA PRO A 320 1.87 1.65 -21.84
C PRO A 320 1.10 0.60 -21.01
N HIS A 321 1.21 -0.69 -21.33
CA HIS A 321 0.56 -1.76 -20.56
C HIS A 321 1.32 -2.04 -19.26
N ILE A 322 2.65 -2.09 -19.32
CA ILE A 322 3.53 -2.19 -18.14
C ILE A 322 3.26 -1.04 -17.18
N PHE A 323 3.12 0.19 -17.69
CA PHE A 323 2.80 1.36 -16.87
C PHE A 323 1.55 1.13 -16.01
N GLU A 324 0.45 0.64 -16.58
CA GLU A 324 -0.80 0.43 -15.86
C GLU A 324 -0.66 -0.59 -14.72
N ILE A 325 0.08 -1.68 -14.95
CA ILE A 325 0.31 -2.73 -13.96
C ILE A 325 1.20 -2.21 -12.82
N VAL A 326 2.34 -1.62 -13.18
CA VAL A 326 3.37 -1.19 -12.22
C VAL A 326 2.87 0.00 -11.42
N TYR A 327 2.15 0.95 -12.03
CA TYR A 327 1.60 2.10 -11.31
C TYR A 327 0.69 1.65 -10.16
N ALA A 328 -0.19 0.68 -10.42
CA ALA A 328 -1.16 0.16 -9.44
C ALA A 328 -0.52 -0.58 -8.25
N TRP A 329 0.77 -0.92 -8.33
CA TRP A 329 1.48 -1.56 -7.21
C TRP A 329 1.50 -0.70 -5.94
N GLU A 330 1.48 0.62 -6.06
CA GLU A 330 1.49 1.50 -4.89
C GLU A 330 0.24 1.32 -4.01
N GLU A 331 -0.87 0.81 -4.55
CA GLU A 331 -2.08 0.50 -3.79
C GLU A 331 -1.90 -0.71 -2.85
N HIS A 332 -0.88 -1.53 -3.10
CA HIS A 332 -0.70 -2.84 -2.48
C HIS A 332 0.64 -2.99 -1.75
N LEU A 333 1.54 -2.02 -1.87
CA LEU A 333 2.94 -2.12 -1.45
C LEU A 333 3.43 -0.88 -0.71
N PRO A 334 4.43 -1.02 0.18
CA PRO A 334 4.92 0.07 1.05
C PRO A 334 5.84 1.06 0.35
N PHE A 335 5.37 1.60 -0.76
CA PHE A 335 5.96 2.76 -1.42
C PHE A 335 4.86 3.61 -2.07
N LYS A 336 5.21 4.85 -2.41
CA LYS A 336 4.39 5.72 -3.24
C LYS A 336 5.26 6.42 -4.29
N TRP A 337 4.72 6.70 -5.47
CA TRP A 337 5.49 7.33 -6.56
C TRP A 337 6.05 8.71 -6.20
N TRP A 338 5.28 9.48 -5.42
CA TRP A 338 5.71 10.79 -4.94
C TRP A 338 6.94 10.72 -4.00
N GLN A 339 7.12 9.60 -3.27
CA GLN A 339 8.25 9.39 -2.35
C GLN A 339 9.57 9.08 -3.06
N LEU A 340 9.54 8.62 -4.31
CA LEU A 340 10.77 8.30 -5.05
C LEU A 340 11.61 9.58 -5.27
N PRO A 341 12.93 9.58 -5.00
CA PRO A 341 13.72 10.83 -5.03
C PRO A 341 13.80 11.46 -6.41
N ILE A 342 13.70 12.79 -6.50
CA ILE A 342 13.80 13.53 -7.78
C ILE A 342 15.11 13.21 -8.51
N ARG A 343 16.19 13.05 -7.75
CA ARG A 343 17.52 12.73 -8.30
C ARG A 343 17.56 11.39 -9.04
N ASP A 344 16.77 10.41 -8.61
CA ASP A 344 16.70 9.11 -9.29
C ASP A 344 15.93 9.20 -10.61
N TRP A 345 14.88 10.03 -10.66
CA TRP A 345 14.20 10.35 -11.92
C TRP A 345 15.14 11.06 -12.90
N GLN A 346 15.81 12.11 -12.44
CA GLN A 346 16.77 12.86 -13.24
C GLN A 346 17.87 11.94 -13.80
N ALA A 347 18.51 11.14 -12.94
CA ALA A 347 19.61 10.26 -13.35
C ALA A 347 19.21 9.27 -14.45
N LEU A 348 18.01 8.69 -14.37
CA LEU A 348 17.53 7.76 -15.40
C LEU A 348 17.16 8.46 -16.71
N ILE A 349 16.50 9.61 -16.63
CA ILE A 349 16.18 10.40 -17.82
C ILE A 349 17.46 10.83 -18.53
N ASP A 350 18.45 11.32 -17.79
CA ASP A 350 19.77 11.69 -18.32
C ASP A 350 20.45 10.47 -18.98
N THR A 351 20.44 9.31 -18.31
CA THR A 351 21.02 8.06 -18.84
C THR A 351 20.35 7.62 -20.15
N GLN A 352 19.05 7.88 -20.32
CA GLN A 352 18.30 7.52 -21.52
C GLN A 352 18.51 8.52 -22.66
N LEU A 353 18.62 9.82 -22.35
CA LEU A 353 18.68 10.89 -23.35
C LEU A 353 20.11 11.26 -23.76
N ASP A 354 21.10 11.18 -22.87
CA ASP A 354 22.49 11.56 -23.14
C ASP A 354 23.09 10.86 -24.37
N PRO A 355 22.92 9.53 -24.56
CA PRO A 355 23.43 8.85 -25.75
C PRO A 355 22.77 9.30 -27.06
N LEU A 356 21.56 9.89 -26.97
CA LEU A 356 20.76 10.29 -28.12
C LEU A 356 20.98 11.75 -28.53
N LYS A 357 21.75 12.54 -27.78
CA LYS A 357 22.01 13.96 -28.08
C LYS A 357 22.56 14.21 -29.50
N SER A 358 23.25 13.24 -30.09
CA SER A 358 23.74 13.34 -31.48
C SER A 358 22.67 13.12 -32.55
N ASP A 359 21.55 12.47 -32.20
CA ASP A 359 20.40 12.24 -33.08
C ASP A 359 19.18 13.02 -32.54
N ALA A 360 19.05 14.26 -33.00
CA ALA A 360 18.01 15.17 -32.56
C ALA A 360 16.57 14.62 -32.77
N ASN A 361 16.34 13.79 -33.79
CA ASN A 361 14.99 13.27 -34.04
C ASN A 361 14.64 12.17 -33.02
N THR A 362 15.55 11.21 -32.81
CA THR A 362 15.35 10.13 -31.83
C THR A 362 15.30 10.69 -30.41
N HIS A 363 16.18 11.64 -30.07
CA HIS A 363 16.14 12.35 -28.79
C HIS A 363 14.77 13.00 -28.54
N ARG A 364 14.21 13.70 -29.53
CA ARG A 364 12.89 14.36 -29.39
C ARG A 364 11.75 13.37 -29.21
N ILE A 365 11.79 12.23 -29.89
CA ILE A 365 10.77 11.17 -29.76
C ILE A 365 10.78 10.60 -28.34
N VAL A 366 11.96 10.19 -27.87
CA VAL A 366 12.12 9.60 -26.53
C VAL A 366 11.78 10.61 -25.43
N ALA A 367 12.23 11.86 -25.55
CA ALA A 367 11.87 12.92 -24.60
C ALA A 367 10.35 13.16 -24.53
N GLY A 368 9.66 13.13 -25.67
CA GLY A 368 8.20 13.26 -25.72
C GLY A 368 7.44 12.07 -25.13
N GLU A 369 8.01 10.86 -25.18
CA GLU A 369 7.46 9.68 -24.50
C GLU A 369 7.63 9.78 -22.98
N ILE A 370 8.82 10.18 -22.52
CA ILE A 370 9.10 10.44 -21.10
C ILE A 370 8.14 11.52 -20.58
N GLU A 371 8.02 12.65 -21.28
CA GLU A 371 7.09 13.73 -20.92
C GLU A 371 5.66 13.21 -20.76
N ARG A 372 5.18 12.40 -21.71
CA ARG A 372 3.82 11.82 -21.64
C ARG A 372 3.64 10.92 -20.42
N THR A 373 4.66 10.13 -20.07
CA THR A 373 4.64 9.29 -18.86
C THR A 373 4.62 10.13 -17.59
N LEU A 374 5.44 11.19 -17.52
CA LEU A 374 5.46 12.10 -16.37
C LEU A 374 4.12 12.83 -16.17
N TRP A 375 3.47 13.25 -17.25
CA TRP A 375 2.12 13.85 -17.18
C TRP A 375 1.09 12.87 -16.65
N LYS A 376 1.08 11.63 -17.12
CA LYS A 376 0.18 10.58 -16.61
C LYS A 376 0.36 10.34 -15.11
N LEU A 377 1.59 10.42 -14.59
CA LEU A 377 1.85 10.30 -13.15
C LEU A 377 1.22 11.47 -12.38
N ASN A 378 1.42 12.70 -12.87
CA ASN A 378 0.86 13.88 -12.24
C ASN A 378 -0.67 13.94 -12.28
N GLU A 379 -1.30 13.39 -13.32
CA GLU A 379 -2.76 13.26 -13.39
C GLU A 379 -3.34 12.35 -12.30
N ARG A 380 -2.55 11.37 -11.82
CA ARG A 380 -2.97 10.42 -10.79
C ARG A 380 -2.63 10.88 -9.38
N ASP A 381 -1.56 11.67 -9.21
CA ASP A 381 -1.12 12.15 -7.91
C ASP A 381 -0.54 13.58 -7.98
N SER A 382 -1.28 14.54 -7.38
CA SER A 382 -0.88 15.95 -7.30
C SER A 382 0.43 16.20 -6.56
N ALA A 383 0.83 15.32 -5.65
CA ALA A 383 2.11 15.44 -4.94
C ALA A 383 3.31 15.30 -5.89
N PHE A 384 3.11 14.78 -7.11
CA PHE A 384 4.14 14.71 -8.13
C PHE A 384 4.36 16.05 -8.85
N GLY A 385 3.49 17.05 -8.69
CA GLY A 385 3.45 18.26 -9.52
C GLY A 385 4.72 19.11 -9.53
N MET A 386 5.37 19.32 -8.39
CA MET A 386 6.65 20.04 -8.36
C MET A 386 7.77 19.23 -9.03
N LYS A 387 7.78 17.91 -8.82
CA LYS A 387 8.74 17.02 -9.46
C LYS A 387 8.58 17.02 -10.99
N LEU A 388 7.33 17.00 -11.47
CA LEU A 388 7.01 17.20 -12.88
C LEU A 388 7.56 18.56 -13.37
N GLU A 389 7.30 19.66 -12.64
CA GLU A 389 7.80 20.99 -13.02
C GLU A 389 9.32 20.97 -13.23
N TYR A 390 10.05 20.43 -12.26
CA TYR A 390 11.50 20.37 -12.29
C TYR A 390 12.01 19.50 -13.44
N LEU A 391 11.46 18.29 -13.62
CA LEU A 391 11.90 17.37 -14.67
C LEU A 391 11.59 17.92 -16.07
N LEU A 392 10.44 18.57 -16.26
CA LEU A 392 10.12 19.21 -17.55
C LEU A 392 11.05 20.39 -17.83
N THR A 393 11.23 21.30 -16.88
CA THR A 393 11.94 22.57 -17.12
C THR A 393 13.46 22.44 -17.10
N GLU A 394 14.01 21.75 -16.11
CA GLU A 394 15.46 21.69 -15.88
C GLU A 394 16.11 20.48 -16.56
N VAL A 395 15.39 19.37 -16.75
CA VAL A 395 15.93 18.14 -17.36
C VAL A 395 15.55 18.03 -18.83
N LEU A 396 14.25 18.12 -19.16
CA LEU A 396 13.74 17.99 -20.53
C LEU A 396 13.70 19.31 -21.32
N GLN A 397 14.01 20.45 -20.67
CA GLN A 397 14.01 21.79 -21.29
C GLN A 397 12.69 22.14 -22.00
N THR A 398 11.58 21.69 -21.44
CA THR A 398 10.22 21.89 -21.94
C THR A 398 9.43 22.82 -21.02
N GLU A 399 8.46 23.54 -21.56
CA GLU A 399 7.62 24.43 -20.75
C GLU A 399 6.74 23.63 -19.80
N SER A 400 6.83 23.91 -18.50
CA SER A 400 5.84 23.44 -17.51
C SER A 400 4.72 24.45 -17.32
N SER A 401 3.48 23.96 -17.20
CA SER A 401 2.31 24.74 -16.80
C SER A 401 2.20 24.96 -15.29
N THR A 402 2.94 24.21 -14.48
CA THR A 402 3.05 24.45 -13.03
C THR A 402 3.99 25.63 -12.76
N SER A 403 3.75 26.33 -11.65
CA SER A 403 4.40 27.61 -11.34
C SER A 403 5.15 27.63 -10.02
N VAL A 404 5.18 26.54 -9.24
CA VAL A 404 5.70 26.59 -7.85
C VAL A 404 7.19 26.88 -7.84
N LEU A 405 7.98 26.19 -8.68
CA LEU A 405 9.41 26.44 -8.79
C LEU A 405 9.69 27.84 -9.34
N LYS A 406 8.95 28.26 -10.39
CA LYS A 406 9.04 29.61 -10.96
C LYS A 406 8.73 30.71 -9.94
N GLU A 407 7.68 30.54 -9.13
CA GLU A 407 7.27 31.47 -8.08
C GLU A 407 8.33 31.58 -6.98
N VAL A 408 8.87 30.44 -6.53
CA VAL A 408 9.93 30.41 -5.51
C VAL A 408 11.20 31.08 -6.02
N LYS A 409 11.62 30.80 -7.27
CA LYS A 409 12.76 31.48 -7.91
C LYS A 409 12.53 33.00 -8.01
N ALA A 410 11.30 33.44 -8.28
CA ALA A 410 10.96 34.87 -8.39
C ALA A 410 10.85 35.61 -7.04
N TRP A 411 10.29 34.95 -6.02
CA TRP A 411 10.07 35.55 -4.70
C TRP A 411 11.28 35.47 -3.78
N GLY A 412 12.18 34.52 -4.03
CA GLY A 412 13.32 34.21 -3.18
C GLY A 412 12.94 33.35 -1.97
N VAL A 413 13.93 32.60 -1.49
CA VAL A 413 13.78 31.55 -0.48
C VAL A 413 13.09 32.03 0.81
N ASP A 414 13.53 33.16 1.37
CA ASP A 414 12.99 33.65 2.66
C ASP A 414 11.51 34.05 2.59
N LYS A 415 11.08 34.60 1.45
CA LYS A 415 9.68 34.99 1.25
C LYS A 415 8.79 33.76 1.10
N SER A 416 9.27 32.75 0.38
CA SER A 416 8.56 31.47 0.21
C SER A 416 8.37 30.74 1.54
N TRP A 417 9.40 30.71 2.41
CA TRP A 417 9.25 30.16 3.77
C TRP A 417 8.16 30.88 4.58
N LYS A 418 8.13 32.22 4.53
CA LYS A 418 7.11 33.02 5.24
C LYS A 418 5.69 32.76 4.73
N GLN A 419 5.52 32.50 3.44
CA GLN A 419 4.21 32.17 2.89
C GLN A 419 3.73 30.78 3.33
N LEU A 420 4.64 29.81 3.41
CA LEU A 420 4.33 28.48 3.93
C LEU A 420 3.88 28.52 5.40
N GLU A 421 4.54 29.33 6.23
CA GLU A 421 4.14 29.59 7.63
C GLU A 421 2.86 30.44 7.75
N GLY A 422 2.30 30.92 6.64
CA GLY A 422 1.12 31.78 6.59
C GLY A 422 -0.20 31.02 6.47
N TYR A 423 -0.99 31.35 5.44
CA TYR A 423 -2.35 30.87 5.27
C TYR A 423 -2.50 29.33 5.24
N PRO A 424 -1.66 28.55 4.54
CA PRO A 424 -1.81 27.09 4.48
C PRO A 424 -1.75 26.44 5.85
N LEU A 425 -0.78 26.85 6.69
CA LEU A 425 -0.62 26.35 8.05
C LEU A 425 -1.81 26.75 8.94
N MET A 426 -2.25 28.02 8.86
CA MET A 426 -3.41 28.49 9.61
C MET A 426 -4.70 27.73 9.23
N ASN A 427 -4.86 27.38 7.94
CA ASN A 427 -6.01 26.64 7.47
C ASN A 427 -6.04 25.21 8.04
N LEU A 428 -4.91 24.49 7.96
CA LEU A 428 -4.75 23.17 8.57
C LEU A 428 -5.14 23.18 10.07
N LEU A 429 -4.57 24.12 10.82
CA LEU A 429 -4.80 24.20 12.28
C LEU A 429 -6.27 24.51 12.61
N ARG A 430 -6.96 25.24 11.74
CA ARG A 430 -8.39 25.54 11.88
C ARG A 430 -9.27 24.34 11.54
N GLU A 431 -8.99 23.66 10.44
CA GLU A 431 -9.79 22.52 9.96
C GLU A 431 -9.63 21.29 10.86
N MET A 432 -8.42 21.05 11.37
CA MET A 432 -8.10 19.87 12.17
C MET A 432 -8.07 20.16 13.68
N ALA A 433 -8.73 21.23 14.15
CA ALA A 433 -8.71 21.65 15.54
C ALA A 433 -9.22 20.56 16.51
N GLU A 434 -10.24 19.79 16.11
CA GLU A 434 -10.83 18.70 16.91
C GLU A 434 -10.40 17.30 16.45
N ALA A 435 -9.50 17.21 15.47
CA ALA A 435 -9.09 15.93 14.90
C ALA A 435 -8.15 15.14 15.83
N HIS A 436 -8.07 13.83 15.60
CA HIS A 436 -7.04 13.01 16.23
C HIS A 436 -5.76 13.09 15.39
N TRP A 437 -4.79 13.87 15.86
CA TRP A 437 -3.53 14.06 15.15
C TRP A 437 -2.66 12.80 15.27
N PRO A 438 -2.12 12.28 14.15
CA PRO A 438 -1.18 11.18 14.21
C PRO A 438 0.07 11.61 14.98
N THR A 439 0.62 10.68 15.75
CA THR A 439 1.82 10.87 16.57
C THR A 439 2.81 9.75 16.28
N GLY A 440 4.09 9.97 16.57
CA GLY A 440 5.12 8.97 16.35
C GLY A 440 6.46 9.65 16.27
N MET A 441 6.84 10.07 15.06
CA MET A 441 8.18 10.57 14.80
C MET A 441 8.36 12.04 15.19
N ASP A 442 9.38 12.33 15.99
CA ASP A 442 9.72 13.69 16.43
C ASP A 442 10.79 14.36 15.54
N ARG A 443 10.97 15.67 15.72
CA ARG A 443 11.93 16.46 14.92
C ARG A 443 13.37 16.00 15.10
N ASN A 444 13.75 15.48 16.26
CA ASN A 444 15.10 15.01 16.51
C ASN A 444 15.36 13.74 15.71
N GLU A 445 14.42 12.81 15.72
CA GLU A 445 14.49 11.58 14.92
C GLU A 445 14.59 11.89 13.42
N TRP A 446 13.77 12.83 12.93
CA TRP A 446 13.91 13.33 11.55
C TRP A 446 15.30 13.92 11.31
N SER A 447 15.77 14.79 12.21
CA SER A 447 17.06 15.49 12.08
C SER A 447 18.26 14.54 12.14
N GLU A 448 18.19 13.47 12.93
CA GLU A 448 19.24 12.45 13.05
C GLU A 448 19.43 11.67 11.74
N SER A 449 18.36 11.33 11.03
CA SER A 449 18.50 10.61 9.75
C SER A 449 18.69 11.54 8.56
N VAL A 450 18.27 12.80 8.71
CA VAL A 450 18.62 13.93 7.85
C VAL A 450 20.07 14.38 8.07
N ALA A 451 20.83 13.74 8.99
CA ALA A 451 22.21 14.03 9.39
C ALA A 451 23.08 14.65 8.27
N PRO A 452 23.90 15.65 8.64
CA PRO A 452 24.22 16.78 7.80
C PRO A 452 25.05 16.34 6.59
N ASN A 453 24.40 16.10 5.45
CA ASN A 453 25.07 16.40 4.19
C ASN A 453 25.48 17.87 4.28
N HIS A 454 26.78 18.14 4.36
CA HIS A 454 27.40 19.41 4.74
C HIS A 454 27.03 20.63 3.88
N ARG A 455 26.21 20.44 2.83
CA ARG A 455 25.78 21.54 1.97
C ARG A 455 24.69 22.40 2.60
N PHE A 456 23.60 21.84 3.15
CA PHE A 456 22.52 22.65 3.73
C PHE A 456 21.73 21.92 4.83
N ALA A 457 21.50 22.60 5.95
CA ALA A 457 20.62 22.12 7.02
C ALA A 457 19.15 22.39 6.67
N LEU A 458 18.29 21.38 6.85
CA LEU A 458 16.85 21.55 6.69
C LEU A 458 16.32 22.58 7.70
N ARG A 459 15.73 23.66 7.20
CA ARG A 459 15.04 24.65 8.02
C ARG A 459 13.68 24.08 8.42
N TRP A 460 13.46 23.95 9.72
CA TRP A 460 12.16 23.57 10.27
C TRP A 460 11.24 24.78 10.48
N LEU A 461 9.93 24.54 10.50
CA LEU A 461 8.94 25.57 10.86
C LEU A 461 9.18 26.04 12.31
N THR A 462 9.06 27.35 12.52
CA THR A 462 9.48 28.04 13.75
C THR A 462 8.51 27.90 14.93
N SER A 463 7.31 27.37 14.69
CA SER A 463 6.21 27.42 15.63
C SER A 463 6.16 26.24 16.62
N ASN A 464 5.87 26.55 17.89
CA ASN A 464 5.85 25.59 18.99
C ASN A 464 4.51 24.83 19.07
N HIS A 465 4.22 23.98 18.08
CA HIS A 465 2.93 23.27 17.98
C HIS A 465 2.84 21.94 18.75
N GLY A 466 3.72 21.70 19.73
CA GLY A 466 3.67 20.52 20.60
C GLY A 466 3.48 19.20 19.84
N TYR A 467 2.34 18.54 20.08
CA TYR A 467 1.99 17.24 19.49
C TYR A 467 1.70 17.27 17.98
N GLN A 468 1.41 18.44 17.40
CA GLN A 468 1.09 18.57 15.96
C GLN A 468 2.35 18.59 15.08
N ARG A 469 3.52 18.75 15.71
CA ARG A 469 4.80 18.92 15.00
C ARG A 469 5.10 17.79 14.01
N SER A 470 4.79 16.54 14.35
CA SER A 470 5.05 15.41 13.46
C SER A 470 4.36 15.55 12.10
N VAL A 471 3.10 16.01 12.09
CA VAL A 471 2.35 16.29 10.84
C VAL A 471 2.95 17.48 10.08
N LEU A 472 3.41 18.50 10.80
CA LEU A 472 3.97 19.71 10.19
C LEU A 472 5.35 19.48 9.59
N ASP A 473 6.18 18.67 10.24
CA ASP A 473 7.57 18.41 9.86
C ASP A 473 7.69 17.30 8.80
N ALA A 474 6.73 16.37 8.73
CA ALA A 474 6.71 15.27 7.77
C ALA A 474 6.88 15.70 6.29
N PRO A 475 6.12 16.67 5.73
CA PRO A 475 6.31 17.10 4.34
C PRO A 475 7.67 17.75 4.10
N LEU A 476 8.25 18.43 5.10
CA LEU A 476 9.59 19.01 5.01
C LEU A 476 10.67 17.93 4.94
N ALA A 477 10.57 16.91 5.79
CA ALA A 477 11.48 15.77 5.79
C ALA A 477 11.39 14.98 4.47
N ALA A 478 10.17 14.71 3.99
CA ALA A 478 9.95 14.04 2.71
C ALA A 478 10.56 14.82 1.55
N ALA A 479 10.35 16.14 1.50
CA ALA A 479 10.92 17.01 0.49
C ALA A 479 12.45 16.95 0.50
N TYR A 480 13.05 17.01 1.69
CA TYR A 480 14.49 16.90 1.86
C TYR A 480 15.05 15.59 1.31
N PHE A 481 14.50 14.43 1.73
CA PHE A 481 14.88 13.11 1.22
C PHE A 481 14.86 13.05 -0.31
N SER A 482 13.79 13.58 -0.88
CA SER A 482 13.59 13.61 -2.33
C SER A 482 14.67 14.40 -3.07
N ILE A 483 15.10 15.55 -2.51
CA ILE A 483 16.12 16.42 -3.13
C ILE A 483 17.54 15.90 -2.95
N ILE A 484 17.86 15.32 -1.78
CA ILE A 484 19.19 14.77 -1.52
C ILE A 484 19.42 13.39 -2.17
N GLY A 485 18.42 12.84 -2.87
CA GLY A 485 18.53 11.56 -3.53
C GLY A 485 18.58 10.37 -2.56
N LYS A 486 18.03 10.52 -1.35
CA LYS A 486 17.94 9.42 -0.38
C LYS A 486 16.51 8.92 -0.32
N TYR A 487 16.31 7.65 -0.63
CA TYR A 487 15.01 7.02 -0.48
C TYR A 487 14.76 6.66 1.00
N PRO A 488 13.63 7.06 1.59
CA PRO A 488 13.37 6.80 3.01
C PRO A 488 13.30 5.30 3.32
N GLN A 489 13.76 4.93 4.52
CA GLN A 489 13.64 3.55 5.00
C GLN A 489 12.16 3.14 5.15
N LYS A 490 11.90 1.84 5.25
CA LYS A 490 10.53 1.27 5.26
C LYS A 490 9.58 1.90 6.27
N SER A 491 9.93 1.94 7.55
CA SER A 491 9.07 2.54 8.60
C SER A 491 8.75 4.01 8.28
N TRP A 492 9.71 4.73 7.72
CA TRP A 492 9.60 6.15 7.40
C TRP A 492 8.66 6.40 6.22
N ARG A 493 8.70 5.54 5.21
CA ARG A 493 7.75 5.58 4.09
C ARG A 493 6.32 5.44 4.59
N SER A 494 6.07 4.47 5.48
CA SER A 494 4.75 4.25 6.07
C SER A 494 4.30 5.46 6.90
N PHE A 495 5.18 6.03 7.72
CA PHE A 495 4.88 7.27 8.47
C PHE A 495 4.51 8.42 7.54
N LEU A 496 5.36 8.71 6.54
CA LEU A 496 5.14 9.83 5.62
C LEU A 496 3.82 9.69 4.88
N THR A 497 3.44 8.48 4.46
CA THR A 497 2.13 8.23 3.85
C THR A 497 0.99 8.47 4.84
N ALA A 498 1.09 7.98 6.08
CA ALA A 498 0.05 8.20 7.08
C ALA A 498 -0.14 9.69 7.45
N PHE A 499 0.96 10.45 7.51
CA PHE A 499 0.90 11.90 7.71
C PHE A 499 0.28 12.64 6.51
N ARG A 500 0.54 12.17 5.29
CA ARG A 500 -0.12 12.69 4.08
C ARG A 500 -1.63 12.38 4.11
N ASP A 501 -2.02 11.15 4.43
CA ASP A 501 -3.42 10.70 4.48
C ASP A 501 -4.24 11.45 5.54
N PHE A 502 -3.60 11.94 6.61
CA PHE A 502 -4.24 12.77 7.62
C PHE A 502 -4.74 14.11 7.04
N HIS A 503 -3.93 14.77 6.21
CA HIS A 503 -4.32 16.00 5.53
C HIS A 503 -3.56 16.20 4.21
N PRO A 504 -4.06 15.63 3.10
CA PRO A 504 -3.36 15.64 1.81
C PRO A 504 -3.01 17.04 1.31
N ASP A 505 -3.94 18.00 1.40
CA ASP A 505 -3.72 19.34 0.84
C ASP A 505 -2.56 20.10 1.51
N TRP A 506 -2.47 20.04 2.86
CA TRP A 506 -1.34 20.61 3.59
C TRP A 506 -0.05 19.90 3.21
N PHE A 507 -0.06 18.57 3.24
CA PHE A 507 1.14 17.78 2.97
C PHE A 507 1.67 18.09 1.57
N ASP A 508 0.83 18.02 0.55
CA ASP A 508 1.21 18.22 -0.86
C ASP A 508 1.66 19.66 -1.13
N THR A 509 0.98 20.65 -0.54
CA THR A 509 1.36 22.07 -0.63
C THR A 509 2.72 22.32 0.02
N ALA A 510 2.92 21.84 1.25
CA ALA A 510 4.16 22.02 1.99
C ALA A 510 5.31 21.26 1.35
N PHE A 511 5.08 20.01 0.93
CA PHE A 511 6.05 19.17 0.25
C PHE A 511 6.54 19.84 -1.04
N SER A 512 5.61 20.27 -1.91
CA SER A 512 5.95 20.96 -3.16
C SER A 512 6.71 22.27 -2.93
N ALA A 513 6.22 23.11 -2.02
CA ALA A 513 6.88 24.39 -1.71
C ALA A 513 8.31 24.19 -1.18
N VAL A 514 8.50 23.23 -0.27
CA VAL A 514 9.81 22.95 0.33
C VAL A 514 10.75 22.33 -0.69
N GLN A 515 10.29 21.42 -1.55
CA GLN A 515 11.14 20.90 -2.62
C GLN A 515 11.63 22.01 -3.55
N ALA A 516 10.75 22.92 -3.98
CA ALA A 516 11.11 24.07 -4.82
C ALA A 516 12.10 25.02 -4.13
N ILE A 517 11.89 25.28 -2.83
CA ILE A 517 12.82 26.08 -2.01
C ILE A 517 14.20 25.40 -1.96
N LEU A 518 14.25 24.11 -1.62
CA LEU A 518 15.50 23.37 -1.50
C LEU A 518 16.23 23.32 -2.85
N LEU A 519 15.54 23.04 -3.95
CA LEU A 519 16.13 23.07 -5.30
C LEU A 519 16.75 24.43 -5.63
N THR A 520 16.03 25.52 -5.35
CA THR A 520 16.53 26.89 -5.56
C THR A 520 17.77 27.18 -4.71
N GLN A 521 17.82 26.70 -3.47
CA GLN A 521 19.01 26.80 -2.61
C GLN A 521 20.19 26.00 -3.14
N PHE A 522 19.96 24.77 -3.62
CA PHE A 522 21.01 23.93 -4.20
C PHE A 522 21.62 24.57 -5.46
N GLU A 523 20.81 25.18 -6.32
CA GLU A 523 21.29 25.86 -7.53
C GLU A 523 22.08 27.14 -7.22
N THR A 524 21.60 27.95 -6.27
CA THR A 524 22.27 29.21 -5.88
C THR A 524 23.56 28.98 -5.08
N GLY A 525 23.61 27.91 -4.28
CA GLY A 525 24.81 27.52 -3.54
C GLY A 525 25.97 27.03 -4.42
N ASN A 526 25.68 26.33 -5.52
CA ASN A 526 26.69 25.85 -6.46
C ASN A 526 27.33 26.97 -7.32
N ASN A 527 26.74 28.17 -7.38
CA ASN A 527 27.29 29.31 -8.12
C ASN A 527 28.29 30.15 -7.31
N HIS A 528 28.59 29.75 -6.07
CA HIS A 528 29.51 30.43 -5.15
C HIS A 528 30.68 29.54 -4.65
N GLU A 529 30.81 28.32 -5.19
CA GLU A 529 32.06 27.51 -5.16
C GLU A 529 32.77 27.66 -6.52
#